data_AF-A0A0A8ERR2-F1
#
_entry.id   AF-A0A0A8ERR2-F1
#
_cell.length_a   1.000
_cell.length_b   1.000
_cell.length_c   1.000
_cell.angle_alpha   90.00
_cell.angle_beta   90.00
_cell.angle_gamma   90.00
#
_symmetry.space_group_name_H-M   'P 1'
#
loop_
_entity.id
_entity.type
_entity.pdbx_description
1 polymer ?
#
loop_
_entity_poly.entity_id
_entity_poly.type
_entity_poly.pdbx_seq_one_letter_code
_entity_poly.pdbx_strand_id
1 'polypeptide(L)'
;MTTKTVEQVELGRFLKVTARQFDAGHTAPEMFSPAIDAEWHRLLNSPDYQAFCAEHAGRQIGHAPNTGAGEISWVRAYEEVFGPLPEIWFTDQHGCLDHEGLAHYRETGTVVAEWDCSPVPGDGGDEAAPAQQTAAATL
;
A
#
# COMPACT_ATOMS: atom_id res chain seq x y z
N MET A 1 -21.06 -12.48 -5.10
CA MET A 1 -19.88 -12.15 -4.29
C MET A 1 -18.67 -12.34 -5.18
N THR A 2 -18.04 -11.25 -5.62
CA THR A 2 -16.79 -11.35 -6.38
C THR A 2 -15.72 -11.82 -5.41
N THR A 3 -15.05 -12.93 -5.72
CA THR A 3 -13.96 -13.43 -4.89
C THR A 3 -12.80 -12.44 -5.03
N LYS A 4 -12.33 -11.84 -3.93
CA LYS A 4 -11.13 -10.98 -3.94
C LYS A 4 -9.93 -11.84 -4.36
N THR A 5 -9.08 -11.33 -5.25
CA THR A 5 -7.84 -12.04 -5.63
C THR A 5 -6.85 -12.04 -4.47
N VAL A 6 -5.80 -12.87 -4.55
CA VAL A 6 -4.78 -12.93 -3.50
C VAL A 6 -4.00 -11.62 -3.40
N GLU A 7 -3.72 -10.99 -4.54
CA GLU A 7 -3.10 -9.67 -4.66
C GLU A 7 -3.94 -8.62 -3.94
N GLN A 8 -5.26 -8.61 -4.17
CA GLN A 8 -6.16 -7.65 -3.55
C GLN A 8 -6.27 -7.87 -2.03
N VAL A 9 -6.23 -9.11 -1.57
CA VAL A 9 -6.20 -9.42 -0.13
C VAL A 9 -4.91 -8.90 0.51
N GLU A 10 -3.76 -9.16 -0.11
CA GLU A 10 -2.47 -8.74 0.41
C GLU A 10 -2.25 -7.23 0.31
N LEU A 11 -2.76 -6.57 -0.73
CA LEU A 11 -2.80 -5.11 -0.82
C LEU A 11 -3.57 -4.52 0.37
N GLY A 12 -4.71 -5.10 0.74
CA GLY A 12 -5.46 -4.67 1.92
C GLY A 12 -4.66 -4.80 3.23
N ARG A 13 -3.87 -5.87 3.36
CA ARG A 13 -2.97 -6.05 4.52
C ARG A 13 -1.84 -5.04 4.51
N PHE A 14 -1.25 -4.78 3.35
CA PHE A 14 -0.22 -3.75 3.18
C PHE A 14 -0.74 -2.37 3.60
N LEU A 15 -1.91 -1.95 3.12
CA LEU A 15 -2.50 -0.66 3.50
C LEU A 15 -2.76 -0.57 5.02
N LYS A 16 -3.13 -1.67 5.66
CA LYS A 16 -3.29 -1.74 7.12
C LYS A 16 -1.95 -1.56 7.86
N VAL A 17 -0.86 -2.17 7.36
CA VAL A 17 0.50 -1.97 7.90
C VAL A 17 0.95 -0.53 7.69
N THR A 18 0.72 0.02 6.50
CA THR A 18 0.99 1.43 6.17
C THR A 18 0.31 2.39 7.13
N ALA A 19 -0.97 2.19 7.43
CA ALA A 19 -1.66 3.02 8.41
C ALA A 19 -0.97 2.96 9.78
N ARG A 20 -0.62 1.77 10.27
CA ARG A 20 0.08 1.62 11.56
C ARG A 20 1.45 2.30 11.57
N GLN A 21 2.22 2.18 10.49
CA GLN A 21 3.53 2.79 10.37
C GLN A 21 3.44 4.32 10.42
N PHE A 22 2.49 4.92 9.70
CA PHE A 22 2.23 6.35 9.78
C PHE A 22 1.78 6.80 11.18
N ASP A 23 0.91 6.04 11.86
CA ASP A 23 0.48 6.36 13.22
C ASP A 23 1.63 6.29 14.23
N ALA A 24 2.62 5.42 13.99
CA ALA A 24 3.83 5.31 14.80
C ALA A 24 4.92 6.34 14.43
N GLY A 25 4.71 7.17 13.41
CA GLY A 25 5.72 8.11 12.91
C GLY A 25 6.91 7.43 12.20
N HIS A 26 6.73 6.20 11.73
CA HIS A 26 7.73 5.48 10.94
C HIS A 26 7.70 5.92 9.47
N THR A 27 8.73 5.53 8.72
CA THR A 27 8.81 5.75 7.28
C THR A 27 7.73 4.98 6.52
N ALA A 28 7.43 5.45 5.31
CA ALA A 28 6.50 4.80 4.40
C ALA A 28 6.99 3.37 4.06
N PRO A 29 6.12 2.34 4.16
CA PRO A 29 6.46 0.97 3.74
C PRO A 29 6.88 0.87 2.28
N GLU A 30 7.92 0.09 2.00
CA GLU A 30 8.41 -0.17 0.65
C GLU A 30 7.50 -1.20 -0.07
N MET A 31 6.95 -0.86 -1.24
CA MET A 31 6.17 -1.81 -2.04
C MET A 31 7.11 -2.60 -2.96
N PHE A 32 7.54 -3.77 -2.52
CA PHE A 32 8.52 -4.58 -3.27
C PHE A 32 7.91 -5.68 -4.14
N SER A 33 6.61 -5.98 -4.00
CA SER A 33 5.95 -7.06 -4.74
C SER A 33 5.38 -6.53 -6.05
N PRO A 34 5.89 -6.96 -7.23
CA PRO A 34 5.36 -6.49 -8.51
C PRO A 34 3.91 -6.94 -8.75
N ALA A 35 3.52 -8.12 -8.25
CA ALA A 35 2.13 -8.58 -8.37
C ALA A 35 1.15 -7.69 -7.59
N ILE A 36 1.51 -7.32 -6.34
CA ILE A 36 0.67 -6.47 -5.49
C ILE A 36 0.70 -5.02 -5.98
N ASP A 37 1.84 -4.53 -6.46
CA ASP A 37 1.96 -3.20 -7.06
C ASP A 37 1.07 -3.05 -8.31
N ALA A 38 1.09 -4.03 -9.21
CA ALA A 38 0.22 -4.03 -10.39
C ALA A 38 -1.27 -3.97 -10.00
N GLU A 39 -1.68 -4.72 -8.95
CA GLU A 39 -3.04 -4.64 -8.42
C GLU A 39 -3.33 -3.28 -7.77
N TRP A 40 -2.35 -2.67 -7.11
CA TRP A 40 -2.49 -1.33 -6.55
C TRP A 40 -2.71 -0.29 -7.64
N HIS A 41 -1.90 -0.28 -8.72
CA HIS A 41 -2.11 0.62 -9.86
C HIS A 41 -3.45 0.38 -10.54
N ARG A 42 -3.89 -0.87 -10.67
CA ARG A 42 -5.21 -1.19 -11.21
C ARG A 42 -6.31 -0.58 -10.34
N LEU A 43 -6.19 -0.71 -9.02
CA LEU A 43 -7.20 -0.22 -8.08
C LEU A 43 -7.17 1.30 -7.94
N LEU A 44 -6.01 1.96 -7.98
CA LEU A 44 -5.85 3.42 -7.96
C LEU A 44 -6.66 4.10 -9.08
N ASN A 45 -6.80 3.43 -10.22
CA ASN A 45 -7.59 3.91 -11.37
C ASN A 45 -9.10 3.56 -11.26
N SER A 46 -9.53 2.94 -10.17
CA SER A 46 -10.92 2.59 -9.89
C SER A 46 -11.58 3.60 -8.94
N PRO A 47 -12.88 3.91 -9.12
CA PRO A 47 -13.65 4.65 -8.12
C PRO A 47 -13.71 3.95 -6.74
N ASP A 48 -13.45 2.64 -6.69
CA ASP A 48 -13.52 1.86 -5.46
C ASP A 48 -12.31 2.05 -4.53
N TYR A 49 -11.24 2.72 -4.99
CA TYR A 49 -9.99 2.83 -4.23
C TYR A 49 -10.18 3.51 -2.87
N GLN A 50 -10.98 4.56 -2.81
CA GLN A 50 -11.25 5.28 -1.56
C GLN A 50 -11.95 4.37 -0.54
N ALA A 51 -12.97 3.62 -0.98
CA ALA A 51 -13.68 2.68 -0.14
C ALA A 51 -12.76 1.53 0.32
N PHE A 52 -11.88 1.05 -0.56
CA PHE A 52 -10.88 0.04 -0.23
C PHE A 52 -9.88 0.52 0.83
N CYS A 53 -9.38 1.75 0.69
CA CYS A 53 -8.51 2.37 1.70
C CYS A 53 -9.25 2.54 3.04
N ALA A 54 -10.51 2.98 3.02
CA ALA A 54 -11.31 3.10 4.23
C ALA A 54 -11.53 1.73 4.92
N GLU A 55 -11.80 0.66 4.16
CA GLU A 55 -11.96 -0.71 4.67
C GLU A 55 -10.70 -1.21 5.39
N HIS A 56 -9.52 -0.96 4.80
CA HIS A 56 -8.28 -1.61 5.22
C HIS A 56 -7.36 -0.74 6.08
N ALA A 57 -7.32 0.57 5.81
CA ALA A 57 -6.46 1.55 6.49
C ALA A 57 -7.25 2.55 7.36
N GLY A 58 -8.59 2.57 7.28
CA GLY A 58 -9.43 3.53 8.01
C GLY A 58 -9.31 4.99 7.53
N ARG A 59 -8.46 5.23 6.52
CA ARG A 59 -8.21 6.53 5.89
C ARG A 59 -7.74 6.33 4.47
N GLN A 60 -7.82 7.39 3.66
CA GLN A 60 -7.21 7.39 2.34
C GLN A 60 -5.68 7.30 2.44
N ILE A 61 -5.10 6.42 1.63
CA ILE A 61 -3.65 6.27 1.45
C ILE A 61 -3.32 6.69 0.02
N GLY A 62 -2.44 7.67 -0.13
CA GLY A 62 -1.96 8.10 -1.43
C GLY A 62 -0.87 7.16 -1.97
N HIS A 63 -0.51 7.36 -3.23
CA HIS A 63 0.54 6.62 -3.91
C HIS A 63 1.50 7.62 -4.57
N ALA A 64 2.80 7.41 -4.39
CA ALA A 64 3.83 8.21 -5.04
C ALA A 64 4.91 7.32 -5.65
N PRO A 65 5.43 7.66 -6.85
CA PRO A 65 6.61 7.01 -7.39
C PRO A 65 7.81 7.32 -6.48
N ASN A 66 8.55 6.28 -6.10
CA ASN A 66 9.75 6.38 -5.28
C ASN A 66 10.61 5.15 -5.51
N THR A 67 11.82 5.32 -6.03
CA THR A 67 12.73 4.21 -6.30
C THR A 67 13.73 4.01 -5.17
N GLY A 68 13.96 2.75 -4.82
CA GLY A 68 14.93 2.38 -3.80
C GLY A 68 15.23 0.88 -3.81
N ALA A 69 16.23 0.52 -3.02
CA ALA A 69 16.64 -0.86 -2.80
C ALA A 69 17.19 -1.01 -1.38
N GLY A 70 16.94 -2.16 -0.74
CA GLY A 70 17.40 -2.42 0.61
C GLY A 70 16.51 -3.40 1.36
N GLU A 71 16.72 -3.47 2.67
CA GLU A 71 15.89 -4.27 3.56
C GLU A 71 14.47 -3.67 3.68
N ILE A 72 13.46 -4.52 3.56
CA ILE A 72 12.06 -4.14 3.67
C ILE A 72 11.69 -3.95 5.14
N SER A 73 11.46 -2.70 5.52
CA SER A 73 11.46 -2.26 6.91
C SER A 73 10.23 -2.73 7.71
N TRP A 74 9.16 -3.12 7.01
CA TRP A 74 7.86 -3.40 7.60
C TRP A 74 7.53 -4.90 7.73
N VAL A 75 8.40 -5.81 7.27
CA VAL A 75 8.14 -7.27 7.28
C VAL A 75 7.73 -7.75 8.68
N ARG A 76 8.45 -7.33 9.73
CA ARG A 76 8.11 -7.68 11.12
C ARG A 76 6.73 -7.18 11.55
N ALA A 77 6.39 -5.95 11.20
CA ALA A 77 5.09 -5.36 11.53
C ALA A 77 3.93 -6.08 10.81
N TYR A 78 4.18 -6.63 9.61
CA TYR A 78 3.23 -7.50 8.93
C TYR A 78 3.08 -8.84 9.66
N GLU A 79 4.21 -9.50 9.97
CA GLU A 79 4.23 -10.82 10.59
C GLU A 79 3.51 -10.87 11.94
N GLU A 80 3.67 -9.82 12.75
CA GLU A 80 2.99 -9.68 14.05
C GLU A 80 1.46 -9.73 13.94
N VAL A 81 0.90 -9.39 12.78
CA VAL A 81 -0.55 -9.26 12.57
C VAL A 81 -1.12 -10.39 11.74
N PHE A 82 -0.38 -10.84 10.72
CA PHE A 82 -0.90 -11.74 9.68
C PHE A 82 -0.12 -13.05 9.58
N GLY A 83 1.01 -13.18 10.28
CA GLY A 83 1.94 -14.29 10.11
C GLY A 83 2.87 -14.12 8.91
N PRO A 84 3.57 -15.19 8.50
CA PRO A 84 4.59 -15.11 7.45
C PRO A 84 4.07 -14.57 6.12
N LEU A 85 4.93 -13.88 5.37
CA LEU A 85 4.60 -13.38 4.03
C LEU A 85 4.24 -14.56 3.09
N PRO A 86 3.05 -14.55 2.47
CA PRO A 86 2.71 -15.54 1.45
C PRO A 86 3.50 -15.34 0.16
N GLU A 87 3.54 -16.38 -0.68
CA GLU A 87 4.35 -16.43 -1.91
C GLU A 87 4.08 -15.27 -2.88
N ILE A 88 2.86 -14.73 -2.89
CA ILE A 88 2.48 -13.60 -3.74
C ILE A 88 3.36 -12.35 -3.53
N TRP A 89 3.93 -12.17 -2.34
CA TRP A 89 4.88 -11.08 -2.08
C TRP A 89 6.18 -11.22 -2.88
N PHE A 90 6.51 -12.44 -3.30
CA PHE A 90 7.70 -12.80 -4.09
C PHE A 90 7.35 -13.14 -5.54
N THR A 91 6.12 -12.89 -5.96
CA THR A 91 5.64 -13.20 -7.31
C THR A 91 5.64 -11.93 -8.15
N ASP A 92 6.13 -12.03 -9.38
CA ASP A 92 6.09 -10.93 -10.34
C ASP A 92 4.68 -10.75 -10.95
N GLN A 93 4.49 -9.67 -11.71
CA GLN A 93 3.21 -9.37 -12.38
C GLN A 93 2.75 -10.44 -13.40
N HIS A 94 3.62 -11.38 -13.78
CA HIS A 94 3.36 -12.47 -14.72
C HIS A 94 3.11 -13.81 -14.01
N GLY A 95 3.16 -13.85 -12.68
CA GLY A 95 2.98 -15.06 -11.89
C GLY A 95 4.26 -15.89 -11.69
N CYS A 96 5.44 -15.36 -12.03
CA CYS A 96 6.70 -16.04 -11.77
C CYS A 96 7.14 -15.79 -10.32
N LEU A 97 7.36 -16.87 -9.57
CA LEU A 97 7.82 -16.81 -8.19
C LEU A 97 9.35 -16.65 -8.13
N ASP A 98 9.82 -15.67 -7.37
CA ASP A 98 11.21 -15.58 -6.94
C ASP A 98 11.47 -16.61 -5.82
N HIS A 99 11.91 -17.79 -6.25
CA HIS A 99 12.25 -18.88 -5.35
C HIS A 99 13.44 -18.56 -4.44
N GLU A 100 14.39 -17.74 -4.90
CA GLU A 100 15.59 -17.40 -4.14
C GLU A 100 15.26 -16.40 -3.03
N GLY A 101 14.54 -15.33 -3.36
CA GLY A 101 14.06 -14.36 -2.38
C GLY A 101 13.13 -14.98 -1.33
N LEU A 102 12.21 -15.86 -1.75
CA LEU A 102 11.33 -16.57 -0.83
C LEU A 102 12.10 -17.53 0.08
N ALA A 103 13.08 -18.27 -0.45
CA ALA A 103 13.92 -19.16 0.36
C ALA A 103 14.73 -18.37 1.38
N HIS A 104 15.37 -17.28 0.94
CA HIS A 104 16.11 -16.38 1.82
C HIS A 104 15.24 -15.86 2.97
N TYR A 105 14.04 -15.34 2.65
CA TYR A 105 13.08 -14.89 3.65
C TYR A 105 12.69 -15.99 4.64
N ARG A 106 12.43 -17.21 4.16
CA ARG A 106 12.08 -18.35 5.04
C ARG A 106 13.23 -18.75 5.97
N GLU A 107 14.47 -18.55 5.54
CA GLU A 107 15.67 -18.87 6.32
C GLU A 107 16.03 -17.78 7.34
N THR A 108 15.90 -16.50 6.96
CA THR A 108 16.41 -15.36 7.75
C THR A 108 15.31 -14.54 8.43
N GLY A 109 14.09 -14.57 7.91
CA GLY A 109 13.01 -13.66 8.28
C GLY A 109 13.20 -12.23 7.75
N THR A 110 14.14 -12.01 6.82
CA THR A 110 14.45 -10.71 6.23
C THR A 110 14.16 -10.74 4.74
N VAL A 111 13.68 -9.62 4.19
CA VAL A 111 13.51 -9.40 2.75
C VAL A 111 14.41 -8.25 2.33
N VAL A 112 15.23 -8.46 1.29
CA VAL A 112 16.01 -7.40 0.64
C VAL A 112 15.56 -7.35 -0.81
N ALA A 113 15.04 -6.20 -1.25
CA ALA A 113 14.44 -6.05 -2.57
C ALA A 113 14.53 -4.62 -3.08
N GLU A 114 14.15 -4.44 -4.34
CA GLU A 114 13.95 -3.14 -4.98
C GLU A 114 12.47 -2.76 -4.94
N TRP A 115 12.19 -1.46 -5.01
CA TRP A 115 10.84 -0.91 -5.15
C TRP A 115 10.88 0.36 -5.99
N ASP A 116 9.75 0.70 -6.60
CA ASP A 116 9.58 1.90 -7.44
C ASP A 116 8.39 2.77 -7.04
N CYS A 117 7.62 2.35 -6.03
CA CYS A 117 6.55 3.13 -5.44
C CYS A 117 6.49 3.00 -3.91
N SER A 118 5.82 3.95 -3.28
CA SER A 118 5.58 3.94 -1.84
C SER A 118 4.25 4.63 -1.52
N PRO A 119 3.59 4.25 -0.41
CA PRO A 119 2.43 4.96 0.05
C PRO A 119 2.83 6.33 0.59
N VAL A 120 1.94 7.29 0.43
CA VAL A 120 2.02 8.58 1.12
C VAL A 120 0.76 8.78 1.96
N PRO A 121 0.80 9.58 3.03
CA PRO A 121 -0.42 10.00 3.70
C PRO A 121 -1.39 10.54 2.64
N GLY A 122 -2.64 10.07 2.64
CA GLY A 122 -3.65 10.67 1.76
C GLY A 122 -3.78 12.14 2.12
N ASP A 123 -3.82 13.01 1.11
CA ASP A 123 -4.22 14.40 1.30
C ASP A 123 -5.61 14.35 1.93
N GLY A 124 -5.67 14.58 3.25
CA GLY A 124 -6.92 14.65 3.96
C GLY A 124 -7.73 15.75 3.30
N GLY A 125 -8.66 15.36 2.44
CA GLY A 125 -9.69 16.24 1.93
C GLY A 125 -10.57 16.60 3.13
N ASP A 126 -10.11 17.57 3.92
CA ASP A 126 -10.99 18.45 4.65
C ASP A 126 -11.85 19.09 3.55
N GLU A 127 -13.10 18.63 3.40
CA GLU A 127 -14.12 19.36 2.67
C GLU A 127 -14.42 20.65 3.44
N ALA A 128 -13.49 21.61 3.42
CA ALA A 128 -13.84 23.00 3.59
C ALA A 128 -14.60 23.41 2.34
N ALA A 129 -15.93 23.30 2.42
CA ALA A 129 -16.87 23.85 1.45
C ALA A 129 -16.42 25.25 1.00
N PRO A 130 -16.49 25.58 -0.30
CA PRO A 130 -16.09 26.90 -0.76
C PRO A 130 -17.02 27.93 -0.12
N ALA A 131 -16.46 28.81 0.70
CA ALA A 131 -17.16 30.00 1.16
C ALA A 131 -17.58 30.80 -0.08
N GLN A 132 -18.87 30.76 -0.36
CA GLN A 132 -19.50 31.49 -1.45
C GLN A 132 -19.20 32.98 -1.24
N GLN A 133 -18.38 33.55 -2.12
CA GLN A 133 -18.09 34.97 -2.14
C GLN A 133 -19.41 35.72 -2.31
N THR A 134 -19.88 36.37 -1.25
CA THR A 134 -20.89 37.41 -1.35
C THR A 134 -20.30 38.57 -2.14
N ALA A 135 -20.62 38.61 -3.44
CA ALA A 135 -20.44 39.80 -4.25
C ALA A 135 -21.37 40.89 -3.69
N ALA A 136 -20.79 41.87 -3.00
CA ALA A 136 -21.46 43.14 -2.76
C ALA A 136 -21.51 43.90 -4.09
N ALA A 137 -22.68 43.91 -4.72
CA ALA A 137 -22.97 44.81 -5.83
C ALA A 137 -23.00 46.25 -5.31
N THR A 138 -21.99 47.04 -5.67
CA THR A 138 -22.08 48.50 -5.66
C THR A 138 -22.68 48.93 -6.99
N LEU A 139 -23.88 49.49 -6.96
CA LEU A 139 -24.37 50.62 -7.78
C LEU A 139 -25.61 51.21 -7.11
#